data_AF-A0A0G1BKH6-F1
#
_entry.id   AF-A0A0G1BKH6-F1
#
_cell.length_a   1.000
_cell.length_b   1.000
_cell.length_c   1.000
_cell.angle_alpha   90.00
_cell.angle_beta   90.00
_cell.angle_gamma   90.00
#
_symmetry.space_group_name_H-M   'P 1'
#
loop_
_entity.id
_entity.type
_entity.pdbx_description
1 polymer ?
#
loop_
_entity_poly.entity_id
_entity_poly.type
_entity_poly.pdbx_seq_one_letter_code
_entity_poly.pdbx_strand_id
1 'polypeptide(L)'
;MVGMNHVGDKKYYENVKKILEPCEVVLYEYCIHPSSQEAISDEDFQKETEEDFRKMNSEVIDEAFFPAIRTYFIVIQQYFKDLVSESGQFDVAGSGWEAGDEEKFDFSPEEKMKEGLNRLSVFRKKNVVEYVKNALKRVENNQFSKKEWGDGFIFLWSDEVLMDILPGAIGRPRDEMVFRKFDQIIREKNPQSIGVKFGAAHMRYQRKLLEQRGYRHKYSIELCNIAF
;
A
#
# COMPACT_ATOMS: atom_id res chain seq x y z
N MET A 1 15.87 -0.72 -3.65
CA MET A 1 14.60 -0.60 -2.91
C MET A 1 13.58 0.03 -3.85
N VAL A 2 12.41 -0.57 -3.98
CA VAL A 2 11.29 -0.09 -4.82
C VAL A 2 10.07 0.04 -3.94
N GLY A 3 9.57 1.27 -3.82
CA GLY A 3 8.29 1.58 -3.20
C GLY A 3 7.21 1.56 -4.26
N MET A 4 6.14 0.82 -4.03
CA MET A 4 5.13 0.61 -5.06
C MET A 4 3.70 0.90 -4.62
N ASN A 5 2.86 1.17 -5.63
CA ASN A 5 1.42 1.07 -5.50
C ASN A 5 0.96 -0.32 -5.92
N HIS A 6 -0.07 -0.83 -5.26
CA HIS A 6 -0.67 -2.14 -5.54
C HIS A 6 -1.51 -2.17 -6.83
N VAL A 7 -1.80 -0.99 -7.39
CA VAL A 7 -2.57 -0.82 -8.64
C VAL A 7 -1.86 0.17 -9.56
N GLY A 8 -1.73 -0.19 -10.83
CA GLY A 8 -1.06 0.63 -11.85
C GLY A 8 -1.14 0.02 -13.24
N ASP A 9 -0.56 0.69 -14.22
CA ASP A 9 -0.45 0.17 -15.58
C ASP A 9 0.49 -1.04 -15.63
N LYS A 10 0.25 -1.96 -16.57
CA LYS A 10 1.13 -3.12 -16.78
C LYS A 10 2.60 -2.73 -17.00
N LYS A 11 2.85 -1.67 -17.78
CA LYS A 11 4.19 -1.15 -18.07
C LYS A 11 4.93 -0.69 -16.80
N TYR A 12 4.20 -0.19 -15.80
CA TYR A 12 4.79 0.20 -14.53
C TYR A 12 5.41 -1.01 -13.82
N TYR A 13 4.67 -2.13 -13.73
CA TYR A 13 5.20 -3.36 -13.14
C TYR A 13 6.34 -3.98 -13.96
N GLU A 14 6.30 -3.88 -15.29
CA GLU A 14 7.43 -4.28 -16.15
C GLU A 14 8.71 -3.49 -15.84
N ASN A 15 8.60 -2.18 -15.56
CA ASN A 15 9.74 -1.37 -15.15
C ASN A 15 10.25 -1.76 -13.75
N VAL A 16 9.34 -2.04 -12.81
CA VAL A 16 9.72 -2.54 -11.47
C VAL A 16 10.50 -3.85 -11.58
N LYS A 17 10.04 -4.80 -12.42
CA LYS A 17 10.76 -6.05 -12.67
C LYS A 17 12.18 -5.82 -13.16
N LYS A 18 12.38 -4.96 -14.16
CA LYS A 18 13.71 -4.64 -14.70
C LYS A 18 14.65 -4.05 -13.65
N ILE A 19 14.12 -3.29 -12.69
CA ILE A 19 14.91 -2.75 -11.58
C ILE A 19 15.34 -3.85 -10.60
N LEU A 20 14.49 -4.86 -10.39
CA LEU A 20 14.72 -5.95 -9.44
C LEU A 20 15.51 -7.12 -10.06
N GLU A 21 15.44 -7.32 -11.38
CA GLU A 21 16.11 -8.39 -12.13
C GLU A 21 17.61 -8.58 -11.82
N PRO A 22 18.44 -7.54 -11.65
CA PRO A 22 19.86 -7.73 -11.32
C PRO A 22 20.12 -8.08 -9.84
N CYS A 23 19.08 -8.18 -9.00
CA CYS A 23 19.23 -8.54 -7.59
C CYS A 23 19.34 -10.06 -7.43
N GLU A 24 20.36 -10.53 -6.71
CA GLU A 24 20.50 -11.96 -6.39
C GLU A 24 19.40 -12.44 -5.45
N VAL A 25 18.96 -11.57 -4.54
CA VAL A 25 17.83 -11.82 -3.64
C VAL A 25 16.88 -10.63 -3.68
N VAL A 26 15.58 -10.88 -3.74
CA VAL A 26 14.53 -9.86 -3.60
C VAL A 26 13.71 -10.16 -2.36
N LEU A 27 13.81 -9.28 -1.37
CA LEU A 27 12.87 -9.24 -0.25
C LEU A 27 11.57 -8.60 -0.72
N TYR A 28 10.47 -9.29 -0.51
CA TYR A 28 9.16 -8.77 -0.85
C TYR A 28 8.22 -8.74 0.35
N GLU A 29 7.32 -7.77 0.31
CA GLU A 29 6.15 -7.72 1.17
C GLU A 29 5.24 -8.90 0.85
N TYR A 30 5.05 -9.82 1.81
CA TYR A 30 4.03 -10.86 1.72
C TYR A 30 2.67 -10.16 1.86
N CYS A 31 2.22 -9.55 0.78
CA CYS A 31 0.81 -9.25 0.62
C CYS A 31 0.14 -10.62 0.62
N ILE A 32 -0.58 -10.93 1.69
CA ILE A 32 -1.48 -12.07 1.74
C ILE A 32 -2.24 -12.04 0.41
N HIS A 33 -1.97 -13.04 -0.43
CA HIS A 33 -2.73 -13.22 -1.64
C HIS A 33 -4.19 -13.27 -1.17
N PRO A 34 -5.16 -12.65 -1.86
CA PRO A 34 -6.57 -12.81 -1.49
C PRO A 34 -7.04 -14.28 -1.41
N SER A 35 -6.20 -15.24 -1.84
CA SER A 35 -6.41 -16.68 -1.71
C SER A 35 -5.74 -17.34 -0.49
N SER A 36 -4.99 -16.61 0.36
CA SER A 36 -4.38 -17.13 1.60
C SER A 36 -4.89 -16.47 2.89
N GLN A 37 -5.66 -15.38 2.80
CA GLN A 37 -6.83 -15.23 3.65
C GLN A 37 -7.83 -16.30 3.20
N GLU A 38 -8.63 -16.87 4.09
CA GLU A 38 -9.88 -17.51 3.65
C GLU A 38 -10.50 -16.56 2.64
N ALA A 39 -10.53 -16.94 1.35
CA ALA A 39 -10.88 -16.03 0.29
C ALA A 39 -12.21 -15.40 0.69
N ILE A 40 -12.18 -14.10 1.04
CA ILE A 40 -13.37 -13.38 1.45
C ILE A 40 -14.35 -13.67 0.34
N SER A 41 -15.44 -14.36 0.68
CA SER A 41 -16.36 -14.83 -0.35
C SER A 41 -16.85 -13.60 -1.11
N ASP A 42 -17.19 -13.75 -2.40
CA ASP A 42 -17.74 -12.63 -3.16
C ASP A 42 -18.95 -11.99 -2.42
N GLU A 43 -19.67 -12.79 -1.64
CA GLU A 43 -20.77 -12.36 -0.79
C GLU A 43 -20.30 -11.52 0.42
N ASP A 44 -19.25 -11.94 1.12
CA ASP A 44 -18.69 -11.17 2.25
C ASP A 44 -18.05 -9.88 1.75
N PHE A 45 -17.37 -9.92 0.60
CA PHE A 45 -16.81 -8.73 -0.02
C PHE A 45 -17.90 -7.72 -0.41
N GLN A 46 -19.02 -8.21 -0.95
CA GLN A 46 -20.19 -7.37 -1.26
C GLN A 46 -20.80 -6.76 0.01
N LYS A 47 -21.02 -7.57 1.05
CA LYS A 47 -21.56 -7.10 2.34
C LYS A 47 -20.67 -6.02 2.97
N GLU A 48 -19.36 -6.23 3.00
CA GLU A 48 -18.43 -5.24 3.53
C GLU A 48 -18.43 -3.96 2.69
N THR A 49 -18.50 -4.09 1.36
CA THR A 49 -18.57 -2.93 0.46
C THR A 49 -19.86 -2.13 0.68
N GLU A 50 -21.01 -2.79 0.80
CA GLU A 50 -22.30 -2.16 1.12
C GLU A 50 -22.28 -1.47 2.49
N GLU A 51 -21.69 -2.12 3.48
CA GLU A 51 -21.52 -1.55 4.81
C GLU A 51 -20.63 -0.30 4.77
N ASP A 52 -19.54 -0.32 4.01
CA ASP A 52 -18.66 0.83 3.84
C ASP A 52 -19.39 2.01 3.16
N PHE A 53 -20.18 1.75 2.12
CA PHE A 53 -21.02 2.76 1.49
C PHE A 53 -22.00 3.40 2.48
N ARG A 54 -22.60 2.60 3.36
CA ARG A 54 -23.48 3.10 4.43
C ARG A 54 -22.71 3.95 5.43
N LYS A 55 -21.58 3.44 5.96
CA LYS A 55 -20.79 4.12 6.99
C LYS A 55 -20.14 5.42 6.48
N MET A 56 -19.72 5.47 5.22
CA MET A 56 -19.21 6.69 4.58
C MET A 56 -20.23 7.85 4.62
N ASN A 57 -21.52 7.54 4.73
CA ASN A 57 -22.60 8.52 4.87
C ASN A 57 -23.02 8.79 6.33
N SER A 58 -22.31 8.24 7.31
CA SER A 58 -22.53 8.55 8.73
C SER A 58 -22.30 10.03 9.02
N GLU A 59 -23.09 10.59 9.94
CA GLU A 59 -22.87 11.92 10.51
C GLU A 59 -21.66 11.96 11.47
N VAL A 60 -21.26 10.78 11.97
CA VAL A 60 -20.07 10.62 12.82
C VAL A 60 -18.83 10.51 11.92
N ILE A 61 -18.02 11.57 11.89
CA ILE A 61 -16.90 11.67 10.96
C ILE A 61 -15.85 10.56 11.13
N ASP A 62 -15.66 10.07 12.35
CA ASP A 62 -14.70 9.01 12.66
C ASP A 62 -15.16 7.65 12.10
N GLU A 63 -16.48 7.41 12.07
CA GLU A 63 -17.06 6.24 11.44
C GLU A 63 -17.01 6.33 9.91
N ALA A 64 -17.13 7.54 9.35
CA ALA A 64 -17.13 7.74 7.90
C ALA A 64 -15.73 7.68 7.28
N PHE A 65 -14.68 8.00 8.03
CA PHE A 65 -13.34 8.25 7.49
C PHE A 65 -12.70 7.02 6.80
N PHE A 66 -12.57 5.90 7.51
CA PHE A 66 -11.94 4.69 6.94
C PHE A 66 -12.78 4.08 5.80
N PRO A 67 -14.10 3.92 5.96
CA PRO A 67 -14.97 3.50 4.88
C PRO A 67 -14.83 4.36 3.63
N ALA A 68 -14.75 5.69 3.76
CA ALA A 68 -14.55 6.57 2.61
C ALA A 68 -13.25 6.23 1.84
N ILE A 69 -12.12 6.10 2.54
CA ILE A 69 -10.85 5.73 1.90
C ILE A 69 -10.96 4.36 1.24
N ARG A 70 -11.52 3.36 1.93
CA ARG A 70 -11.65 2.00 1.41
C ARG A 70 -12.55 1.95 0.17
N THR A 71 -13.74 2.56 0.22
CA THR A 71 -14.66 2.66 -0.92
C THR A 71 -14.01 3.37 -2.10
N TYR A 72 -13.24 4.44 -1.87
CA TYR A 72 -12.51 5.15 -2.92
C TYR A 72 -11.59 4.22 -3.73
N PHE A 73 -10.76 3.41 -3.06
CA PHE A 73 -9.85 2.48 -3.74
C PHE A 73 -10.61 1.37 -4.47
N ILE A 74 -11.65 0.78 -3.85
CA ILE A 74 -12.46 -0.29 -4.46
C ILE A 74 -13.14 0.19 -5.73
N VAL A 75 -13.86 1.31 -5.66
CA VAL A 75 -14.66 1.81 -6.79
C VAL A 75 -13.76 2.23 -7.96
N ILE A 76 -12.65 2.92 -7.69
CA ILE A 76 -11.77 3.39 -8.76
C ILE A 76 -11.04 2.23 -9.44
N GLN A 77 -10.65 1.19 -8.70
CA GLN A 77 -10.08 -0.01 -9.28
C GLN A 77 -11.06 -0.73 -10.23
N GLN A 78 -12.36 -0.77 -9.89
CA GLN A 78 -13.39 -1.33 -10.76
C GLN A 78 -13.67 -0.44 -11.98
N TYR A 79 -13.52 0.89 -11.83
CA TYR A 79 -13.73 1.86 -12.89
C TYR A 79 -12.65 1.76 -13.98
N PHE A 80 -11.38 1.73 -13.61
CA PHE A 80 -10.26 1.62 -14.56
C PHE A 80 -9.87 0.17 -14.82
N LYS A 81 -10.60 -0.51 -15.71
CA LYS A 81 -10.40 -1.92 -16.07
C LYS A 81 -9.04 -2.24 -16.71
N ASP A 82 -8.33 -1.23 -17.20
CA ASP A 82 -7.02 -1.35 -17.81
C ASP A 82 -5.86 -1.26 -16.81
N LEU A 83 -6.14 -0.86 -15.56
CA LEU A 83 -5.18 -0.97 -14.47
C LEU A 83 -5.14 -2.40 -13.95
N VAL A 84 -3.95 -2.88 -13.61
CA VAL A 84 -3.74 -4.22 -13.08
C VAL A 84 -3.30 -4.17 -11.62
N SER A 85 -3.75 -5.17 -10.87
CA SER A 85 -3.21 -5.43 -9.54
C SER A 85 -1.77 -5.94 -9.67
N GLU A 86 -0.96 -5.62 -8.66
CA GLU A 86 0.36 -6.17 -8.43
C GLU A 86 0.35 -7.71 -8.35
N SER A 87 -0.73 -8.29 -7.82
CA SER A 87 -0.91 -9.74 -7.71
C SER A 87 -0.79 -10.40 -9.08
N GLY A 88 0.03 -11.44 -9.19
CA GLY A 88 0.29 -12.14 -10.46
C GLY A 88 1.23 -11.39 -11.41
N GLN A 89 1.70 -10.18 -11.07
CA GLN A 89 2.76 -9.54 -11.85
C GLN A 89 4.13 -10.12 -11.48
N PHE A 90 4.36 -10.56 -10.26
CA PHE A 90 5.67 -11.05 -9.81
C PHE A 90 5.66 -12.55 -9.57
N ASP A 91 6.67 -13.25 -10.08
CA ASP A 91 6.89 -14.68 -9.81
C ASP A 91 7.65 -14.84 -8.48
N VAL A 92 6.93 -14.64 -7.37
CA VAL A 92 7.49 -14.73 -6.02
C VAL A 92 7.78 -16.17 -5.58
N ALA A 93 7.32 -17.17 -6.35
CA ALA A 93 7.64 -18.58 -6.13
C ALA A 93 8.98 -18.99 -6.76
N GLY A 94 9.55 -18.14 -7.62
CA GLY A 94 10.85 -18.34 -8.25
C GLY A 94 12.02 -18.26 -7.27
N SER A 95 13.15 -18.85 -7.66
CA SER A 95 14.40 -18.76 -6.88
C SER A 95 14.86 -17.31 -6.70
N GLY A 96 15.27 -16.95 -5.48
CA GLY A 96 15.79 -15.62 -5.17
C GLY A 96 14.75 -14.66 -4.57
N TRP A 97 13.46 -15.03 -4.54
CA TRP A 97 12.44 -14.26 -3.83
C TRP A 97 12.27 -14.76 -2.39
N GLU A 98 12.35 -13.85 -1.43
CA GLU A 98 12.25 -14.15 -0.01
C GLU A 98 11.18 -13.26 0.63
N ALA A 99 10.21 -13.85 1.32
CA ALA A 99 9.25 -13.08 2.10
C ALA A 99 9.97 -12.31 3.21
N GLY A 100 9.71 -11.01 3.31
CA GLY A 100 10.29 -10.15 4.33
C GLY A 100 9.58 -10.23 5.69
N ASP A 101 8.32 -10.63 5.70
CA ASP A 101 7.44 -10.68 6.86
C ASP A 101 6.91 -12.11 7.11
N GLU A 102 6.47 -12.38 8.34
CA GLU A 102 5.91 -13.68 8.73
C GLU A 102 4.41 -13.76 8.40
N GLU A 103 3.90 -14.94 8.04
CA GLU A 103 2.52 -15.19 7.59
C GLU A 103 1.43 -14.84 8.63
N LYS A 104 1.77 -14.66 9.91
CA LYS A 104 0.81 -14.40 10.99
C LYS A 104 1.29 -13.27 11.89
N PHE A 105 1.21 -12.04 11.37
CA PHE A 105 1.36 -10.87 12.19
C PHE A 105 0.06 -10.62 12.97
N ASP A 106 -0.03 -11.16 14.19
CA ASP A 106 -1.16 -10.94 15.09
C ASP A 106 -1.05 -9.54 15.70
N PHE A 107 -1.74 -8.60 15.06
CA PHE A 107 -1.76 -7.22 15.46
C PHE A 107 -3.21 -6.77 15.51
N SER A 108 -3.63 -6.10 16.59
CA SER A 108 -4.95 -5.46 16.69
C SER A 108 -4.90 -4.11 15.95
N PRO A 109 -5.17 -4.08 14.63
CA PRO A 109 -4.90 -2.88 13.83
C PRO A 109 -5.90 -1.79 14.17
N GLU A 110 -7.09 -2.19 14.61
CA GLU A 110 -8.24 -1.34 14.85
C GLU A 110 -8.04 -0.35 16.01
N GLU A 111 -7.43 -0.76 17.12
CA GLU A 111 -7.21 0.11 18.29
C GLU A 111 -6.19 1.20 17.98
N LYS A 112 -5.05 0.84 17.37
CA LYS A 112 -4.03 1.82 16.98
C LYS A 112 -4.46 2.69 15.80
N MET A 113 -5.29 2.16 14.91
CA MET A 113 -5.96 2.97 13.89
C MET A 113 -6.90 4.00 14.54
N LYS A 114 -7.70 3.61 15.53
CA LYS A 114 -8.58 4.54 16.29
C LYS A 114 -7.79 5.61 17.05
N GLU A 115 -6.74 5.23 17.77
CA GLU A 115 -5.84 6.19 18.43
C GLU A 115 -5.18 7.13 17.43
N GLY A 116 -4.77 6.59 16.29
CA GLY A 116 -4.22 7.36 15.19
C GLY A 116 -5.22 8.38 14.66
N LEU A 117 -6.46 7.98 14.39
CA LEU A 117 -7.51 8.90 13.95
C LEU A 117 -7.71 10.06 14.93
N ASN A 118 -7.58 9.85 16.23
CA ASN A 118 -7.71 10.94 17.21
C ASN A 118 -6.63 12.03 17.06
N ARG A 119 -5.51 11.73 16.38
CA ARG A 119 -4.47 12.71 16.05
C ARG A 119 -4.80 13.57 14.82
N LEU A 120 -5.74 13.14 13.98
CA LEU A 120 -6.22 13.93 12.84
C LEU A 120 -7.26 14.94 13.29
N SER A 121 -7.11 16.19 12.83
CA SER A 121 -8.12 17.21 13.06
C SER A 121 -9.45 16.79 12.42
N VAL A 122 -10.57 17.15 13.07
CA VAL A 122 -11.92 16.95 12.52
C VAL A 122 -12.05 17.57 11.12
N PHE A 123 -11.42 18.73 10.91
CA PHE A 123 -11.39 19.40 9.61
C PHE A 123 -10.71 18.54 8.54
N ARG A 124 -9.56 17.92 8.84
CA ARG A 124 -8.87 17.06 7.89
C ARG A 124 -9.68 15.81 7.57
N LYS A 125 -10.31 15.19 8.57
CA LYS A 125 -11.19 14.03 8.36
C LYS A 125 -12.35 14.37 7.42
N LYS A 126 -13.00 15.51 7.65
CA LYS A 126 -14.07 16.05 6.77
C LYS A 126 -13.57 16.26 5.34
N ASN A 127 -12.42 16.90 5.17
CA ASN A 127 -11.85 17.12 3.84
C ASN A 127 -11.59 15.81 3.08
N VAL A 128 -11.12 14.76 3.77
CA VAL A 128 -10.91 13.44 3.14
C VAL A 128 -12.24 12.82 2.72
N VAL A 129 -13.24 12.80 3.61
CA VAL A 129 -14.56 12.24 3.30
C VAL A 129 -15.24 13.01 2.17
N GLU A 130 -15.18 14.34 2.17
CA GLU A 130 -15.73 15.18 1.10
C GLU A 130 -14.99 14.98 -0.23
N TYR A 131 -13.66 14.88 -0.20
CA TYR A 131 -12.87 14.57 -1.38
C TYR A 131 -13.32 13.26 -2.02
N VAL A 132 -13.45 12.20 -1.21
CA VAL A 132 -13.91 10.89 -1.68
C VAL A 132 -15.30 10.98 -2.29
N LYS A 133 -16.27 11.59 -1.59
CA LYS A 133 -17.65 11.72 -2.10
C LYS A 133 -17.70 12.43 -3.45
N ASN A 134 -16.92 13.50 -3.61
CA ASN A 134 -16.84 14.24 -4.86
C ASN A 134 -16.18 13.42 -5.98
N ALA A 135 -15.12 12.67 -5.66
CA ALA A 135 -14.47 11.78 -6.62
C ALA A 135 -15.41 10.67 -7.10
N LEU A 136 -16.11 9.99 -6.17
CA LEU A 136 -17.07 8.93 -6.49
C LEU A 136 -18.23 9.45 -7.36
N LYS A 137 -18.77 10.64 -7.05
CA LYS A 137 -19.78 11.28 -7.91
C LYS A 137 -19.26 11.52 -9.33
N ARG A 138 -17.98 11.86 -9.49
CA ARG A 138 -17.39 12.04 -10.82
C ARG A 138 -17.15 10.71 -11.53
N VAL A 139 -16.80 9.65 -10.81
CA VAL A 139 -16.73 8.29 -11.35
C VAL A 139 -18.09 7.86 -11.88
N GLU A 140 -19.17 8.03 -11.10
CA GLU A 140 -20.55 7.74 -11.52
C GLU A 140 -20.94 8.48 -12.81
N ASN A 141 -20.48 9.72 -12.96
CA ASN A 141 -20.74 10.54 -14.15
C ASN A 141 -19.77 10.28 -15.32
N ASN A 142 -18.86 9.29 -15.22
CA ASN A 142 -17.80 9.02 -16.19
C ASN A 142 -16.89 10.23 -16.48
N GLN A 143 -16.66 11.06 -15.47
CA GLN A 143 -15.90 12.31 -15.54
C GLN A 143 -14.59 12.25 -14.74
N PHE A 144 -14.20 11.09 -14.22
CA PHE A 144 -13.00 10.91 -13.41
C PHE A 144 -11.84 10.40 -14.26
N SER A 145 -10.69 11.07 -14.20
CA SER A 145 -9.53 10.74 -15.03
C SER A 145 -8.45 9.97 -14.26
N LYS A 146 -7.56 9.29 -15.01
CA LYS A 146 -6.36 8.64 -14.47
C LYS A 146 -5.45 9.62 -13.73
N LYS A 147 -5.37 10.88 -14.20
CA LYS A 147 -4.63 11.94 -13.50
C LYS A 147 -5.17 12.18 -12.10
N GLU A 148 -6.49 12.27 -11.99
CA GLU A 148 -7.14 12.50 -10.69
C GLU A 148 -7.01 11.31 -9.75
N TRP A 149 -6.94 10.09 -10.29
CA TRP A 149 -6.57 8.92 -9.50
C TRP A 149 -5.17 9.08 -8.88
N GLY A 150 -4.18 9.47 -9.68
CA GLY A 150 -2.81 9.76 -9.20
C GLY A 150 -2.78 10.92 -8.20
N ASP A 151 -3.45 12.02 -8.50
CA ASP A 151 -3.55 13.19 -7.60
C ASP A 151 -4.22 12.81 -6.27
N GLY A 152 -5.23 11.94 -6.30
CA GLY A 152 -5.90 11.43 -5.10
C GLY A 152 -5.01 10.55 -4.23
N PHE A 153 -4.14 9.75 -4.85
CA PHE A 153 -3.12 9.01 -4.10
C PHE A 153 -2.19 10.01 -3.37
N ILE A 154 -1.71 11.03 -4.05
CA ILE A 154 -0.90 12.08 -3.41
C ILE A 154 -1.70 12.75 -2.29
N PHE A 155 -2.95 13.14 -2.52
CA PHE A 155 -3.79 13.81 -1.52
C PHE A 155 -4.00 12.97 -0.25
N LEU A 156 -4.21 11.66 -0.39
CA LEU A 156 -4.42 10.76 0.74
C LEU A 156 -3.11 10.45 1.47
N TRP A 157 -2.00 10.29 0.75
CA TRP A 157 -0.73 9.79 1.29
C TRP A 157 0.37 10.84 1.46
N SER A 158 0.10 12.13 1.20
CA SER A 158 1.07 13.23 1.44
C SER A 158 1.02 13.81 2.86
N ASP A 159 -0.02 13.48 3.62
CA ASP A 159 -0.20 13.97 4.99
C ASP A 159 0.65 13.15 5.95
N GLU A 160 1.67 13.77 6.56
CA GLU A 160 2.57 13.08 7.49
C GLU A 160 1.84 12.44 8.67
N VAL A 161 0.73 13.02 9.14
CA VAL A 161 -0.07 12.46 10.23
C VAL A 161 -0.79 11.20 9.73
N LEU A 162 -1.35 11.24 8.53
CA LEU A 162 -2.06 10.10 7.92
C LEU A 162 -1.08 8.95 7.58
N MET A 163 0.11 9.31 7.09
CA MET A 163 1.25 8.41 6.88
C MET A 163 1.89 7.89 8.17
N ASP A 164 1.66 8.54 9.30
CA ASP A 164 2.04 8.03 10.61
C ASP A 164 0.98 7.11 11.21
N ILE A 165 -0.29 7.26 10.84
CA ILE A 165 -1.40 6.47 11.40
C ILE A 165 -1.49 5.11 10.72
N LEU A 166 -1.52 5.09 9.38
CA LEU A 166 -1.71 3.86 8.61
C LEU A 166 -0.43 2.97 8.65
N PRO A 167 0.75 3.48 8.29
CA PRO A 167 2.04 2.80 8.52
C PRO A 167 2.50 2.67 9.99
N GLY A 168 2.11 3.56 10.89
CA GLY A 168 2.57 3.47 12.29
C GLY A 168 1.88 2.39 13.10
N ALA A 169 0.65 2.02 12.72
CA ALA A 169 -0.04 0.86 13.29
C ALA A 169 0.62 -0.44 12.77
N ILE A 170 0.62 -0.70 11.47
CA ILE A 170 1.02 -2.01 10.93
C ILE A 170 2.42 -2.00 10.30
N GLY A 171 2.80 -0.88 9.66
CA GLY A 171 4.00 -0.78 8.84
C GLY A 171 5.32 -0.84 9.60
N ARG A 172 5.49 -0.09 10.70
CA ARG A 172 6.79 -0.02 11.40
C ARG A 172 7.23 -1.36 12.02
N PRO A 173 6.38 -2.09 12.77
CA PRO A 173 6.76 -3.41 13.27
C PRO A 173 7.07 -4.39 12.13
N ARG A 174 6.28 -4.35 11.05
CA ARG A 174 6.50 -5.16 9.86
C ARG A 174 7.83 -4.82 9.19
N ASP A 175 8.15 -3.54 9.03
CA ASP A 175 9.43 -3.08 8.48
C ASP A 175 10.61 -3.55 9.34
N GLU A 176 10.50 -3.52 10.67
CA GLU A 176 11.53 -4.07 11.55
C GLU A 176 11.72 -5.58 11.34
N MET A 177 10.64 -6.34 11.16
CA MET A 177 10.70 -7.77 10.81
C MET A 177 11.44 -8.00 9.49
N VAL A 178 11.09 -7.23 8.46
CA VAL A 178 11.73 -7.26 7.14
C VAL A 178 13.22 -7.03 7.26
N PHE A 179 13.62 -6.08 8.09
CA PHE A 179 15.02 -5.78 8.29
C PHE A 179 15.76 -6.79 9.18
N ARG A 180 15.06 -7.53 10.05
CA ARG A 180 15.63 -8.74 10.69
C ARG A 180 15.89 -9.85 9.67
N LYS A 181 14.95 -10.09 8.76
CA LYS A 181 15.11 -11.07 7.66
C LYS A 181 16.22 -10.65 6.69
N PHE A 182 16.32 -9.36 6.38
CA PHE A 182 17.43 -8.78 5.62
C PHE A 182 18.79 -9.09 6.25
N ASP A 183 18.94 -8.84 7.55
CA ASP A 183 20.19 -9.13 8.28
C ASP A 183 20.50 -10.63 8.33
N GLN A 184 19.47 -11.49 8.39
CA GLN A 184 19.63 -12.94 8.28
C GLN A 184 20.15 -13.35 6.90
N ILE A 185 19.55 -12.85 5.82
CA ILE A 185 19.94 -13.16 4.44
C ILE A 185 21.39 -12.75 4.18
N ILE A 186 21.81 -11.57 4.66
CA ILE A 186 23.21 -11.13 4.53
C ILE A 186 24.16 -12.13 5.18
N ARG A 187 23.83 -12.59 6.39
CA ARG A 187 24.69 -13.54 7.12
C ARG A 187 24.73 -14.93 6.49
N GLU A 188 23.60 -15.43 6.01
CA GLU A 188 23.47 -16.82 5.53
C GLU A 188 23.86 -16.98 4.06
N LYS A 189 23.47 -16.02 3.21
CA LYS A 189 23.65 -16.10 1.76
C LYS A 189 24.75 -15.20 1.24
N ASN A 190 25.10 -14.14 1.98
CA ASN A 190 26.09 -13.13 1.59
C ASN A 190 25.92 -12.64 0.13
N PRO A 191 24.70 -12.22 -0.28
CA PRO A 191 24.46 -11.82 -1.65
C PRO A 191 25.16 -10.50 -1.98
N GLN A 192 25.59 -10.34 -3.23
CA GLN A 192 26.20 -9.09 -3.70
C GLN A 192 25.16 -7.99 -3.94
N SER A 193 23.90 -8.36 -4.18
CA SER A 193 22.80 -7.43 -4.42
C SER A 193 21.50 -7.92 -3.78
N ILE A 194 20.80 -7.00 -3.10
CA ILE A 194 19.49 -7.26 -2.50
C ILE A 194 18.48 -6.22 -3.00
N GLY A 195 17.40 -6.71 -3.60
CA GLY A 195 16.19 -5.96 -3.89
C GLY A 195 15.28 -5.94 -2.67
N VAL A 196 14.58 -4.83 -2.46
CA VAL A 196 13.53 -4.71 -1.43
C VAL A 196 12.32 -4.10 -2.12
N LYS A 197 11.18 -4.81 -2.12
CA LYS A 197 9.96 -4.48 -2.86
C LYS A 197 8.76 -4.47 -1.89
N PHE A 198 8.26 -3.27 -1.59
CA PHE A 198 7.22 -3.01 -0.60
C PHE A 198 6.31 -1.87 -1.06
N GLY A 199 5.14 -1.72 -0.44
CA GLY A 199 4.27 -0.57 -0.60
C GLY A 199 5.03 0.75 -0.36
N ALA A 200 4.71 1.78 -1.15
CA ALA A 200 5.39 3.08 -1.09
C ALA A 200 5.40 3.70 0.31
N ALA A 201 4.38 3.38 1.11
CA ALA A 201 4.25 3.87 2.48
C ALA A 201 5.34 3.37 3.44
N HIS A 202 5.99 2.23 3.15
CA HIS A 202 7.07 1.66 3.96
C HIS A 202 8.42 2.35 3.75
N MET A 203 8.62 2.96 2.58
CA MET A 203 9.94 3.38 2.09
C MET A 203 10.67 4.34 3.01
N ARG A 204 9.97 5.29 3.62
CA ARG A 204 10.57 6.29 4.51
C ARG A 204 11.23 5.62 5.72
N TYR A 205 10.54 4.67 6.35
CA TYR A 205 11.05 3.99 7.54
C TYR A 205 12.11 2.94 7.18
N GLN A 206 11.88 2.14 6.14
CA GLN A 206 12.85 1.18 5.63
C GLN A 206 14.17 1.83 5.23
N ARG A 207 14.14 3.01 4.60
CA ARG A 207 15.34 3.80 4.31
C ARG A 207 16.11 4.17 5.57
N LYS A 208 15.42 4.64 6.61
CA LYS A 208 16.06 4.95 7.90
C LYS A 208 16.76 3.72 8.50
N LEU A 209 16.11 2.54 8.42
CA LEU A 209 16.67 1.27 8.91
C LEU A 209 17.93 0.86 8.12
N LEU A 210 17.98 1.10 6.81
CA LEU A 210 19.18 0.89 5.99
C LEU A 210 20.30 1.86 6.37
N GLU A 211 19.99 3.14 6.53
CA GLU A 211 20.99 4.17 6.86
C GLU A 211 21.63 3.90 8.23
N GLN A 212 20.84 3.41 9.21
CA GLN A 212 21.34 2.95 10.52
C GLN A 212 22.31 1.76 10.42
N ARG A 213 22.18 0.92 9.38
CA ARG A 213 23.09 -0.20 9.09
C ARG A 213 24.33 0.23 8.28
N GLY A 214 24.50 1.53 8.03
CA GLY A 214 25.64 2.09 7.31
C GLY A 214 25.47 2.16 5.79
N TYR A 215 24.31 1.80 5.25
CA TYR A 215 24.02 1.97 3.83
C TYR A 215 23.83 3.46 3.50
N ARG A 216 24.22 3.84 2.27
CA ARG A 216 24.08 5.23 1.80
C ARG A 216 23.25 5.26 0.53
N HIS A 217 22.29 6.17 0.51
CA HIS A 217 21.52 6.46 -0.69
C HIS A 217 22.43 7.05 -1.78
N LYS A 218 22.43 6.43 -2.96
CA LYS A 218 23.20 6.91 -4.13
C LYS A 218 22.34 7.74 -5.08
N TYR A 219 21.18 7.21 -5.48
CA TYR A 219 20.26 7.86 -6.41
C TYR A 219 18.85 7.28 -6.28
N SER A 220 17.87 8.02 -6.80
CA SER A 220 16.48 7.61 -6.90
C SER A 220 16.01 7.72 -8.35
N ILE A 221 15.10 6.85 -8.76
CA ILE A 221 14.40 6.91 -10.04
C ILE A 221 12.91 7.02 -9.71
N GLU A 222 12.24 8.00 -10.30
CA GLU A 222 10.79 8.13 -10.17
C GLU A 222 10.09 7.14 -11.12
N LEU A 223 9.09 6.44 -10.60
CA LEU A 223 8.25 5.53 -11.38
C LEU A 223 6.81 6.00 -11.30
N CYS A 224 6.22 6.31 -12.46
CA CYS A 224 4.81 6.63 -12.55
C CYS A 224 4.02 5.32 -12.59
N ASN A 225 3.13 5.12 -11.62
CA ASN A 225 2.26 3.95 -11.61
C ASN A 225 1.19 3.99 -12.70
N ILE A 226 0.86 5.18 -13.21
CA ILE A 226 -0.10 5.40 -14.28
C ILE A 226 0.48 6.40 -15.28
N ALA A 227 0.37 6.10 -16.57
CA ALA A 227 0.66 7.02 -17.66
C ALA A 227 -0.58 7.86 -18.00
N PHE A 228 -0.37 9.16 -18.24
CA PHE A 228 -1.41 10.12 -18.61
C PHE A 228 -1.38 10.42 -20.10
#